data_AF-A0AA86TYZ9-F1
#
_entry.id   AF-A0AA86TYZ9-F1
#
_cell.length_a   1.000
_cell.length_b   1.000
_cell.length_c   1.000
_cell.angle_alpha   90.00
_cell.angle_beta   90.00
_cell.angle_gamma   90.00
#
_symmetry.space_group_name_H-M   'P 1'
#
loop_
_entity.id
_entity.type
_entity.pdbx_description
1 polymer ?
#
loop_
_entity_poly.entity_id
_entity_poly.type
_entity_poly.pdbx_seq_one_letter_code
_entity_poly.pdbx_strand_id
1 'polypeptide(L)'
;MNLYMSIDNQYIKIYNRESILLQKHFLETDFSDHNTCTAESYYSYNEQYINTLILCAGTLYIQIHENVYYLQNGALTLAAQIPSYCISSSTSKFGRMFSFKGNLYVQNGIDSLFMLKDNKFEYVKFMNIDFFQFCDKVFAFSSRQSQIWRVNDNLELEYICGVEPNAQVQFCSGGVIVISGGWGNTYILDMSSGSVLRIPMLNYERQLADTGVQMGSYMLCNLFGNQVLARMKEQYNAFLTEQTNEIYKREIWKCISFKVLFTHCKELLEIWYDYKVQKPFKKIESQIKVQLHQLKSQIVEATRVWNIMSNMYMNSLQTHEQ
;
A
#
# COMPACT_ATOMS: atom_id res chain seq x y z
N MET A 1 20.78 -3.60 -39.44
CA MET A 1 21.20 -4.38 -38.25
C MET A 1 20.47 -3.79 -37.06
N ASN A 2 19.35 -4.38 -36.67
CA ASN A 2 18.38 -3.71 -35.80
C ASN A 2 18.68 -4.08 -34.34
N LEU A 3 19.11 -3.12 -33.53
CA LEU A 3 19.04 -3.23 -32.07
C LEU A 3 17.60 -2.93 -31.63
N TYR A 4 16.80 -3.98 -31.47
CA TYR A 4 15.64 -3.93 -30.60
C TYR A 4 16.13 -4.00 -29.15
N MET A 5 16.29 -2.85 -28.48
CA MET A 5 16.44 -2.83 -27.02
C MET A 5 15.05 -2.76 -26.39
N SER A 6 14.71 -3.78 -25.60
CA SER A 6 13.43 -3.88 -24.88
C SER A 6 13.30 -2.80 -23.82
N ILE A 7 12.30 -1.93 -23.98
CA ILE A 7 12.02 -0.82 -23.05
C ILE A 7 11.13 -1.28 -21.88
N ASP A 8 10.40 -2.40 -22.02
CA ASP A 8 9.27 -2.78 -21.15
C ASP A 8 9.63 -3.21 -19.71
N ASN A 9 10.88 -3.61 -19.44
CA ASN A 9 11.25 -4.23 -18.16
C ASN A 9 11.84 -3.28 -17.09
N GLN A 10 12.07 -1.99 -17.41
CA GLN A 10 12.63 -1.03 -16.44
C GLN A 10 11.54 -0.25 -15.67
N TYR A 11 10.43 0.08 -16.32
CA TYR A 11 9.38 0.94 -15.74
C TYR A 11 8.62 0.26 -14.59
N ILE A 12 8.38 -1.05 -14.69
CA ILE A 12 7.68 -1.84 -13.66
C ILE A 12 8.48 -1.88 -12.35
N LYS A 13 9.83 -1.95 -12.43
CA LYS A 13 10.71 -1.90 -11.25
C LYS A 13 10.66 -0.55 -10.51
N ILE A 14 10.36 0.54 -11.22
CA ILE A 14 10.31 1.90 -10.64
C ILE A 14 8.98 2.12 -9.90
N TYR A 15 7.85 1.75 -10.52
CA TYR A 15 6.53 1.81 -9.87
C TYR A 15 6.52 1.05 -8.54
N ASN A 16 7.10 -0.16 -8.56
CA ASN A 16 7.32 -0.95 -7.36
C ASN A 16 8.12 -0.19 -6.33
N ARG A 17 9.38 0.12 -6.62
CA ARG A 17 10.30 0.80 -5.69
C ARG A 17 9.69 2.06 -5.04
N GLU A 18 8.79 2.76 -5.72
CA GLU A 18 8.17 4.00 -5.25
C GLU A 18 7.00 3.83 -4.28
N SER A 19 5.99 3.02 -4.59
CA SER A 19 4.89 2.69 -3.65
C SER A 19 5.42 2.04 -2.36
N ILE A 20 6.48 1.27 -2.55
CA ILE A 20 7.25 0.55 -1.56
C ILE A 20 8.15 1.48 -0.74
N LEU A 21 8.71 2.54 -1.35
CA LEU A 21 9.40 3.58 -0.60
C LEU A 21 8.42 4.45 0.20
N LEU A 22 7.15 4.56 -0.21
CA LEU A 22 6.10 5.16 0.60
C LEU A 22 5.82 4.30 1.85
N GLN A 23 5.57 3.00 1.68
CA GLN A 23 5.43 2.04 2.80
C GLN A 23 6.67 2.05 3.70
N LYS A 24 7.87 2.00 3.12
CA LYS A 24 9.13 2.04 3.85
C LYS A 24 9.38 3.38 4.56
N HIS A 25 8.98 4.51 4.00
CA HIS A 25 9.12 5.81 4.67
C HIS A 25 8.29 5.86 5.95
N PHE A 26 7.04 5.37 5.92
CA PHE A 26 6.22 5.19 7.13
C PHE A 26 6.84 4.23 8.16
N LEU A 27 7.61 3.23 7.71
CA LEU A 27 8.34 2.29 8.58
C LEU A 27 9.66 2.87 9.11
N GLU A 28 10.24 3.91 8.47
CA GLU A 28 11.51 4.54 8.86
C GLU A 28 11.33 5.87 9.61
N THR A 29 10.10 6.41 9.75
CA THR A 29 9.87 7.76 10.30
C THR A 29 10.07 7.94 11.81
N ASP A 30 10.17 6.88 12.62
CA ASP A 30 10.13 6.99 14.11
C ASP A 30 11.27 6.25 14.84
N PHE A 31 12.43 6.05 14.21
CA PHE A 31 13.54 5.27 14.80
C PHE A 31 14.61 6.06 15.57
N SER A 32 14.52 7.39 15.67
CA SER A 32 15.59 8.21 16.27
C SER A 32 15.53 8.39 17.78
N ASP A 33 14.33 8.36 18.39
CA ASP A 33 14.18 8.64 19.83
C ASP A 33 13.03 7.85 20.45
N HIS A 34 13.34 6.80 21.24
CA HIS A 34 12.66 6.41 22.50
C HIS A 34 13.20 5.07 23.03
N ASN A 35 14.17 5.10 23.96
CA ASN A 35 14.81 3.93 24.58
C ASN A 35 13.90 3.06 25.50
N THR A 36 12.57 3.23 25.44
CA THR A 36 11.59 2.51 26.29
C THR A 36 10.32 2.05 25.57
N CYS A 37 10.13 2.38 24.29
CA CYS A 37 9.14 1.71 23.45
C CYS A 37 9.84 0.65 22.59
N THR A 38 9.44 -0.61 22.74
CA THR A 38 9.84 -1.66 21.80
C THR A 38 9.30 -1.31 20.42
N ALA A 39 10.10 -1.50 19.36
CA ALA A 39 9.71 -1.08 18.00
C ALA A 39 8.32 -1.60 17.56
N GLU A 40 7.93 -2.78 18.07
CA GLU A 40 6.61 -3.40 17.87
C GLU A 40 5.43 -2.50 18.27
N SER A 41 5.53 -1.74 19.37
CA SER A 41 4.42 -0.87 19.80
C SER A 41 4.25 0.34 18.90
N TYR A 42 5.33 0.85 18.30
CA TYR A 42 5.32 2.07 17.50
C TYR A 42 4.92 1.83 16.03
N TYR A 43 5.41 0.75 15.41
CA TYR A 43 4.88 0.28 14.12
C TYR A 43 3.36 0.09 14.18
N SER A 44 2.87 -0.39 15.32
CA SER A 44 1.45 -0.60 15.56
C SER A 44 0.59 0.67 15.51
N TYR A 45 1.19 1.88 15.58
CA TYR A 45 0.50 3.17 15.70
C TYR A 45 0.32 3.88 14.36
N ASN A 46 1.34 3.95 13.51
CA ASN A 46 1.23 4.58 12.18
C ASN A 46 0.50 3.69 11.15
N GLU A 47 0.57 2.35 11.28
CA GLU A 47 -0.25 1.41 10.48
C GLU A 47 -1.78 1.56 10.76
N GLN A 48 -2.23 2.36 11.73
CA GLN A 48 -3.65 2.54 12.06
C GLN A 48 -4.40 3.53 11.15
N TYR A 49 -3.67 4.35 10.39
CA TYR A 49 -4.23 5.50 9.69
C TYR A 49 -4.40 5.27 8.18
N ILE A 50 -3.52 4.48 7.56
CA ILE A 50 -3.59 4.10 6.14
C ILE A 50 -3.74 2.58 6.06
N ASN A 51 -4.99 2.10 6.02
CA ASN A 51 -5.29 0.68 6.17
C ASN A 51 -4.95 -0.14 4.91
N THR A 52 -5.14 0.42 3.71
CA THR A 52 -4.90 -0.31 2.45
C THR A 52 -4.71 0.63 1.25
N LEU A 53 -3.78 0.27 0.36
CA LEU A 53 -3.59 0.85 -0.98
C LEU A 53 -4.09 -0.17 -2.01
N ILE A 54 -5.04 0.21 -2.87
CA ILE A 54 -5.64 -0.70 -3.87
C ILE A 54 -5.64 -0.07 -5.26
N LEU A 55 -5.15 -0.80 -6.25
CA LEU A 55 -5.29 -0.46 -7.67
C LEU A 55 -6.57 -1.12 -8.21
N CYS A 56 -7.50 -0.31 -8.71
CA CYS A 56 -8.79 -0.76 -9.22
C CYS A 56 -9.15 -0.04 -10.52
N ALA A 57 -9.31 -0.78 -11.62
CA ALA A 57 -9.56 -0.25 -12.95
C ALA A 57 -8.58 0.87 -13.34
N GLY A 58 -7.29 0.66 -13.04
CA GLY A 58 -6.21 1.63 -13.26
C GLY A 58 -6.18 2.84 -12.31
N THR A 59 -7.19 3.01 -11.45
CA THR A 59 -7.22 4.08 -10.44
C THR A 59 -6.63 3.59 -9.11
N LEU A 60 -5.69 4.36 -8.54
CA LEU A 60 -5.13 4.07 -7.22
C LEU A 60 -6.01 4.68 -6.12
N TYR A 61 -6.54 3.83 -5.26
CA TYR A 61 -7.35 4.16 -4.09
C TYR A 61 -6.57 4.00 -2.79
N ILE A 62 -6.85 4.88 -1.83
CA ILE A 62 -6.24 4.92 -0.50
C ILE A 62 -7.36 5.06 0.54
N GLN A 63 -7.43 4.14 1.51
CA GLN A 63 -8.31 4.29 2.66
C GLN A 63 -7.59 5.04 3.78
N ILE A 64 -8.20 6.12 4.28
CA ILE A 64 -7.77 6.86 5.47
C ILE A 64 -8.98 6.95 6.42
N HIS A 65 -8.94 6.18 7.50
CA HIS A 65 -10.11 5.89 8.38
C HIS A 65 -11.36 5.47 7.57
N GLU A 66 -12.48 6.17 7.75
CA GLU A 66 -13.74 5.96 7.02
C GLU A 66 -13.74 6.53 5.60
N ASN A 67 -12.74 7.31 5.20
CA ASN A 67 -12.72 8.00 3.93
C ASN A 67 -11.86 7.23 2.91
N VAL A 68 -12.41 6.97 1.74
CA VAL A 68 -11.66 6.41 0.60
C VAL A 68 -11.38 7.53 -0.37
N TYR A 69 -10.10 7.74 -0.66
CA TYR A 69 -9.60 8.71 -1.62
C TYR A 69 -9.11 7.98 -2.86
N TYR A 70 -9.06 8.70 -3.98
CA TYR A 70 -8.39 8.26 -5.20
C TYR A 70 -7.38 9.32 -5.66
N LEU A 71 -6.32 8.86 -6.32
CA LEU A 71 -5.23 9.71 -6.78
C LEU A 71 -5.49 10.22 -8.21
N GLN A 72 -5.65 11.53 -8.36
CA GLN A 72 -5.91 12.18 -9.65
C GLN A 72 -5.10 13.48 -9.75
N ASN A 73 -4.38 13.68 -10.87
CA ASN A 73 -3.63 14.91 -11.16
C ASN A 73 -2.67 15.37 -10.05
N GLY A 74 -2.02 14.44 -9.34
CA GLY A 74 -1.14 14.76 -8.20
C GLY A 74 -1.85 14.98 -6.85
N ALA A 75 -3.17 14.92 -6.79
CA ALA A 75 -3.97 15.18 -5.60
C ALA A 75 -4.82 13.97 -5.16
N LEU A 76 -5.05 13.85 -3.85
CA LEU A 76 -6.04 12.93 -3.30
C LEU A 76 -7.42 13.59 -3.37
N THR A 77 -8.33 12.98 -4.14
CA THR A 77 -9.74 13.39 -4.23
C THR A 77 -10.58 12.39 -3.47
N LEU A 78 -11.56 12.84 -2.69
CA LEU A 78 -12.46 11.95 -1.95
C LEU A 78 -13.34 11.16 -2.94
N ALA A 79 -13.28 9.83 -2.89
CA ALA A 79 -14.16 8.95 -3.66
C ALA A 79 -15.51 8.80 -2.93
N ALA A 80 -15.48 8.38 -1.67
CA ALA A 80 -16.66 8.15 -0.83
C ALA A 80 -16.28 7.95 0.64
N GLN A 81 -17.27 8.05 1.53
CA GLN A 81 -17.17 7.70 2.95
C GLN A 81 -17.82 6.33 3.20
N ILE A 82 -17.14 5.45 3.93
CA ILE A 82 -17.58 4.08 4.27
C ILE A 82 -18.75 4.15 5.27
N PRO A 83 -19.94 3.61 4.95
CA PRO A 83 -21.08 3.66 5.85
C PRO A 83 -20.84 2.90 7.16
N SER A 84 -21.19 3.52 8.29
CA SER A 84 -21.11 2.93 9.64
C SER A 84 -19.72 2.35 9.97
N TYR A 85 -18.66 3.01 9.52
CA TYR A 85 -17.28 2.59 9.73
C TYR A 85 -16.90 2.48 11.21
N CYS A 86 -16.26 1.37 11.58
CA CYS A 86 -15.87 1.07 12.96
C CYS A 86 -14.39 0.66 13.05
N ILE A 87 -13.61 1.33 13.90
CA ILE A 87 -12.17 1.05 14.09
C ILE A 87 -11.92 -0.08 15.10
N SER A 88 -12.87 -0.33 16.03
CA SER A 88 -12.61 -1.03 17.29
C SER A 88 -12.43 -2.55 17.23
N SER A 89 -12.67 -3.22 16.10
CA SER A 89 -12.30 -4.63 15.93
C SER A 89 -10.77 -4.75 15.85
N SER A 90 -10.09 -5.46 16.75
CA SER A 90 -8.61 -5.50 16.77
C SER A 90 -7.94 -6.15 15.55
N THR A 91 -8.71 -6.84 14.69
CA THR A 91 -8.26 -7.36 13.39
C THR A 91 -8.25 -6.30 12.27
N SER A 92 -8.73 -5.07 12.55
CA SER A 92 -9.08 -4.01 11.60
C SER A 92 -7.99 -3.46 10.69
N LYS A 93 -6.71 -3.62 11.04
CA LYS A 93 -5.61 -2.87 10.39
C LYS A 93 -5.41 -3.25 8.93
N PHE A 94 -5.81 -4.46 8.56
CA PHE A 94 -5.61 -5.01 7.22
C PHE A 94 -6.92 -5.48 6.62
N GLY A 95 -6.96 -5.51 5.29
CA GLY A 95 -7.99 -6.25 4.55
C GLY A 95 -9.40 -5.64 4.58
N ARG A 96 -9.50 -4.32 4.64
CA ARG A 96 -10.78 -3.59 4.63
C ARG A 96 -11.19 -3.06 3.26
N MET A 97 -10.28 -3.07 2.28
CA MET A 97 -10.54 -2.61 0.92
C MET A 97 -9.86 -3.55 -0.08
N PHE A 98 -10.55 -3.89 -1.17
CA PHE A 98 -9.99 -4.69 -2.26
C PHE A 98 -10.65 -4.34 -3.61
N SER A 99 -9.94 -4.62 -4.70
CA SER A 99 -10.45 -4.56 -6.07
C SER A 99 -10.86 -5.96 -6.51
N PHE A 100 -12.03 -6.11 -7.12
CA PHE A 100 -12.43 -7.37 -7.74
C PHE A 100 -13.21 -7.11 -9.02
N LYS A 101 -12.74 -7.69 -10.14
CA LYS A 101 -13.32 -7.51 -11.48
C LYS A 101 -13.60 -6.04 -11.83
N GLY A 102 -12.60 -5.18 -11.60
CA GLY A 102 -12.66 -3.74 -11.87
C GLY A 102 -13.54 -2.91 -10.92
N ASN A 103 -14.16 -3.51 -9.90
CA ASN A 103 -14.97 -2.82 -8.91
C ASN A 103 -14.22 -2.74 -7.57
N LEU A 104 -14.34 -1.60 -6.87
CA LEU A 104 -13.73 -1.39 -5.57
C LEU A 104 -14.72 -1.77 -4.46
N TYR A 105 -14.29 -2.65 -3.55
CA TYR A 105 -15.07 -3.10 -2.40
C TYR A 105 -14.45 -2.63 -1.09
N VAL A 106 -15.29 -2.37 -0.09
CA VAL A 106 -14.88 -2.01 1.27
C VAL A 106 -15.73 -2.73 2.32
N GLN A 107 -15.12 -3.03 3.46
CA GLN A 107 -15.80 -3.53 4.65
C GLN A 107 -15.86 -2.41 5.70
N ASN A 108 -16.99 -2.25 6.38
CA ASN A 108 -17.15 -1.25 7.44
C ASN A 108 -16.44 -1.57 8.75
N GLY A 109 -15.77 -2.72 8.87
CA GLY A 109 -15.14 -3.14 10.11
C GLY A 109 -16.03 -3.91 11.09
N ILE A 110 -17.28 -4.18 10.73
CA ILE A 110 -18.24 -4.92 11.55
C ILE A 110 -18.66 -6.20 10.84
N ASP A 111 -19.38 -6.04 9.73
CA ASP A 111 -20.12 -7.15 9.13
C ASP A 111 -20.65 -6.90 7.71
N SER A 112 -20.39 -5.73 7.11
CA SER A 112 -21.06 -5.32 5.88
C SER A 112 -20.05 -4.99 4.79
N LEU A 113 -20.22 -5.64 3.63
CA LEU A 113 -19.45 -5.41 2.42
C LEU A 113 -20.20 -4.42 1.52
N PHE A 114 -19.49 -3.40 1.06
CA PHE A 114 -19.98 -2.37 0.15
C PHE A 114 -19.14 -2.32 -1.13
N MET A 115 -19.71 -1.78 -2.20
CA MET A 115 -19.05 -1.55 -3.49
C MET A 115 -19.17 -0.09 -3.91
N LEU A 116 -18.09 0.49 -4.44
CA LEU A 116 -18.08 1.85 -4.93
C LEU A 116 -18.82 1.96 -6.29
N LYS A 117 -19.84 2.80 -6.34
CA LYS A 117 -20.58 3.21 -7.55
C LYS A 117 -20.91 4.69 -7.45
N ASP A 118 -20.74 5.44 -8.54
CA ASP A 118 -21.12 6.87 -8.63
C ASP A 118 -20.71 7.71 -7.40
N ASN A 119 -19.47 7.51 -6.92
CA ASN A 119 -18.89 8.15 -5.74
C ASN A 119 -19.66 7.89 -4.42
N LYS A 120 -20.29 6.71 -4.29
CA LYS A 120 -20.98 6.23 -3.09
C LYS A 120 -20.73 4.74 -2.88
N PHE A 121 -20.80 4.30 -1.63
CA PHE A 121 -20.71 2.89 -1.27
C PHE A 121 -22.11 2.27 -1.16
N GLU A 122 -22.47 1.42 -2.13
CA GLU A 122 -23.69 0.61 -2.11
C GLU A 122 -23.47 -0.68 -1.32
N TYR A 123 -24.45 -1.08 -0.51
CA TYR A 123 -24.42 -2.36 0.21
C TYR A 123 -24.50 -3.54 -0.76
N VAL A 124 -23.59 -4.51 -0.58
CA VAL A 124 -23.56 -5.76 -1.37
C VAL A 124 -24.14 -6.91 -0.57
N LYS A 125 -23.59 -7.19 0.62
CA LYS A 125 -24.01 -8.29 1.50
C LYS A 125 -23.37 -8.22 2.89
N PHE A 126 -23.96 -8.98 3.81
CA PHE A 126 -23.40 -9.25 5.14
C PHE A 126 -22.25 -10.25 5.04
N MET A 127 -21.06 -9.85 5.47
CA MET A 127 -19.85 -10.67 5.61
C MET A 127 -18.99 -10.18 6.79
N ASN A 128 -19.06 -10.88 7.93
CA ASN A 128 -18.17 -10.67 9.08
C ASN A 128 -16.86 -11.44 8.88
N ILE A 129 -16.04 -10.90 7.98
CA ILE A 129 -14.76 -11.48 7.54
C ILE A 129 -13.85 -10.37 6.99
N ASP A 130 -12.53 -10.51 7.19
CA ASP A 130 -11.51 -9.58 6.68
C ASP A 130 -11.00 -10.08 5.30
N PHE A 131 -10.72 -9.18 4.34
CA PHE A 131 -10.44 -9.51 2.93
C PHE A 131 -9.06 -9.04 2.45
N PHE A 132 -8.22 -9.97 2.01
CA PHE A 132 -6.82 -9.72 1.67
C PHE A 132 -6.58 -9.95 0.19
N GLN A 133 -5.90 -9.01 -0.46
CA GLN A 133 -5.67 -9.06 -1.90
C GLN A 133 -4.20 -9.21 -2.26
N PHE A 134 -3.95 -10.04 -3.27
CA PHE A 134 -2.72 -9.98 -4.06
C PHE A 134 -3.08 -10.09 -5.54
N CYS A 135 -2.77 -9.03 -6.30
CA CYS A 135 -3.11 -8.95 -7.73
C CYS A 135 -4.63 -9.11 -7.93
N ASP A 136 -5.05 -10.00 -8.82
CA ASP A 136 -6.44 -10.38 -9.09
C ASP A 136 -7.09 -11.25 -7.99
N LYS A 137 -6.29 -11.85 -7.11
CA LYS A 137 -6.75 -12.84 -6.12
C LYS A 137 -7.12 -12.19 -4.80
N VAL A 138 -8.31 -12.53 -4.32
CA VAL A 138 -8.81 -12.11 -3.01
C VAL A 138 -9.01 -13.35 -2.13
N PHE A 139 -8.49 -13.27 -0.92
CA PHE A 139 -8.64 -14.25 0.14
C PHE A 139 -9.40 -13.61 1.30
N ALA A 140 -9.98 -14.42 2.16
CA ALA A 140 -10.69 -13.92 3.33
C ALA A 140 -10.33 -14.73 4.57
N PHE A 141 -10.26 -14.06 5.73
CA PHE A 141 -9.99 -14.69 7.01
C PHE A 141 -11.04 -14.26 8.05
N SER A 142 -11.66 -15.24 8.70
CA SER A 142 -12.57 -14.99 9.83
C SER A 142 -11.90 -15.46 11.11
N SER A 143 -11.53 -14.51 11.97
CA SER A 143 -11.05 -14.80 13.34
C SER A 143 -12.11 -15.53 14.17
N ARG A 144 -13.39 -15.16 13.98
CA ARG A 144 -14.55 -15.78 14.65
C ARG A 144 -14.79 -17.23 14.25
N GLN A 145 -14.64 -17.57 12.97
CA GLN A 145 -14.78 -18.96 12.51
C GLN A 145 -13.45 -19.73 12.55
N SER A 146 -12.32 -19.02 12.70
CA SER A 146 -10.96 -19.55 12.59
C SER A 146 -10.75 -20.28 11.25
N GLN A 147 -11.09 -19.61 10.13
CA GLN A 147 -11.06 -20.19 8.79
C GLN A 147 -10.50 -19.22 7.74
N ILE A 148 -9.70 -19.76 6.82
CA ILE A 148 -9.16 -19.10 5.63
C ILE A 148 -9.95 -19.56 4.41
N TRP A 149 -10.30 -18.60 3.56
CA TRP A 149 -11.12 -18.78 2.36
C TRP A 149 -10.48 -18.12 1.15
N ARG A 150 -10.79 -18.63 -0.04
CA ARG A 150 -10.61 -17.93 -1.32
C ARG A 150 -11.93 -17.27 -1.71
N VAL A 151 -11.88 -16.07 -2.26
CA VAL A 151 -13.06 -15.46 -2.90
C VAL A 151 -13.11 -15.94 -4.35
N ASN A 152 -14.22 -16.54 -4.76
CA ASN A 152 -14.41 -17.03 -6.12
C ASN A 152 -14.94 -15.95 -7.08
N ASP A 153 -15.10 -16.30 -8.35
CA ASP A 153 -15.60 -15.44 -9.41
C ASP A 153 -16.95 -14.75 -9.13
N ASN A 154 -17.77 -15.27 -8.22
CA ASN A 154 -19.09 -14.77 -7.84
C ASN A 154 -19.08 -14.04 -6.48
N LEU A 155 -17.90 -13.70 -5.95
CA LEU A 155 -17.68 -13.21 -4.58
C LEU A 155 -18.10 -14.20 -3.48
N GLU A 156 -18.23 -15.49 -3.77
CA GLU A 156 -18.53 -16.52 -2.77
C GLU A 156 -17.25 -17.02 -2.10
N LEU A 157 -17.38 -17.58 -0.90
CA LEU A 157 -16.24 -18.05 -0.11
C LEU A 157 -16.01 -19.55 -0.32
N GLU A 158 -14.88 -19.89 -0.94
CA GLU A 158 -14.39 -21.25 -1.08
C GLU A 158 -13.43 -21.57 0.07
N TYR A 159 -13.71 -22.64 0.81
CA TYR A 159 -12.92 -23.02 1.98
C TYR A 159 -11.51 -23.48 1.58
N ILE A 160 -10.48 -22.95 2.23
CA ILE A 160 -9.09 -23.42 2.10
C ILE A 160 -8.73 -24.30 3.30
N CYS A 161 -8.71 -23.73 4.50
CA CYS A 161 -8.37 -24.44 5.73
C CYS A 161 -8.90 -23.77 6.99
N GLY A 162 -8.94 -24.53 8.08
CA GLY A 162 -9.09 -24.00 9.43
C GLY A 162 -7.76 -23.57 10.01
N VAL A 163 -7.82 -22.68 11.01
CA VAL A 163 -6.71 -22.30 11.89
C VAL A 163 -7.15 -22.49 13.35
N GLU A 164 -6.30 -22.11 14.30
CA GLU A 164 -6.61 -22.21 15.73
C GLU A 164 -7.59 -21.11 16.18
N PRO A 165 -8.37 -21.36 17.26
CA PRO A 165 -9.14 -20.31 17.93
C PRO A 165 -8.29 -19.10 18.31
N ASN A 166 -8.92 -17.92 18.30
CA ASN A 166 -8.30 -16.63 18.61
C ASN A 166 -7.14 -16.23 17.67
N ALA A 167 -7.06 -16.83 16.47
CA ALA A 167 -6.03 -16.48 15.50
C ALA A 167 -6.16 -15.03 14.99
N GLN A 168 -5.02 -14.37 14.76
CA GLN A 168 -4.92 -12.97 14.37
C GLN A 168 -3.96 -12.77 13.20
N VAL A 169 -4.30 -11.88 12.27
CA VAL A 169 -3.41 -11.48 11.17
C VAL A 169 -2.30 -10.59 11.73
N GLN A 170 -1.05 -11.00 11.52
CA GLN A 170 0.16 -10.27 11.95
C GLN A 170 0.79 -9.48 10.81
N PHE A 171 0.57 -9.90 9.56
CA PHE A 171 1.10 -9.25 8.37
C PHE A 171 0.29 -9.67 7.13
N CYS A 172 0.05 -8.72 6.23
CA CYS A 172 -0.45 -8.99 4.89
C CYS A 172 0.17 -7.99 3.90
N SER A 173 1.17 -8.42 3.14
CA SER A 173 1.74 -7.66 2.02
C SER A 173 2.64 -8.55 1.15
N GLY A 174 2.98 -8.08 -0.05
CA GLY A 174 3.96 -8.72 -0.92
C GLY A 174 3.57 -10.09 -1.49
N GLY A 175 2.30 -10.48 -1.35
CA GLY A 175 1.78 -11.78 -1.78
C GLY A 175 1.64 -12.83 -0.67
N VAL A 176 1.86 -12.48 0.60
CA VAL A 176 1.63 -13.40 1.73
C VAL A 176 0.75 -12.80 2.84
N ILE A 177 0.01 -13.68 3.51
CA ILE A 177 -0.62 -13.41 4.80
C ILE A 177 0.07 -14.25 5.88
N VAL A 178 0.41 -13.64 7.00
CA VAL A 178 0.91 -14.32 8.21
C VAL A 178 -0.15 -14.19 9.30
N ILE A 179 -0.60 -15.33 9.84
CA ILE A 179 -1.65 -15.42 10.86
C ILE A 179 -1.05 -16.16 12.06
N SER A 180 -0.99 -15.52 13.23
CA SER A 180 -0.65 -16.21 14.48
C SER A 180 -1.86 -16.96 15.01
N GLY A 181 -1.69 -18.25 15.33
CA GLY A 181 -2.67 -19.09 16.00
C GLY A 181 -2.54 -19.04 17.52
N GLY A 182 -3.65 -19.28 18.23
CA GLY A 182 -3.72 -19.18 19.68
C GLY A 182 -2.84 -20.18 20.45
N TRP A 183 -2.31 -21.24 19.82
CA TRP A 183 -1.50 -22.28 20.46
C TRP A 183 -0.05 -22.31 19.97
N GLY A 184 0.48 -21.16 19.52
CA GLY A 184 1.90 -20.99 19.16
C GLY A 184 2.26 -21.47 17.75
N ASN A 185 1.28 -21.84 16.93
CA ASN A 185 1.49 -22.08 15.50
C ASN A 185 1.31 -20.78 14.71
N THR A 186 2.05 -20.64 13.62
CA THR A 186 1.88 -19.59 12.62
C THR A 186 1.38 -20.24 11.32
N TYR A 187 0.34 -19.65 10.73
CA TYR A 187 -0.19 -20.02 9.43
C TYR A 187 0.28 -18.99 8.41
N ILE A 188 0.84 -19.45 7.29
CA ILE A 188 1.36 -18.58 6.23
C ILE A 188 0.66 -18.97 4.94
N LEU A 189 -0.12 -18.05 4.39
CA LEU A 189 -0.75 -18.21 3.08
C LEU A 189 0.11 -17.53 2.01
N ASP A 190 0.52 -18.28 0.99
CA ASP A 190 0.99 -17.72 -0.27
C ASP A 190 -0.22 -17.38 -1.15
N MET A 191 -0.56 -16.09 -1.24
CA MET A 191 -1.69 -15.61 -2.05
C MET A 191 -1.48 -15.80 -3.56
N SER A 192 -0.24 -16.01 -4.03
CA SER A 192 0.02 -16.27 -5.45
C SER A 192 -0.40 -17.68 -5.91
N SER A 193 -0.48 -18.64 -4.97
CA SER A 193 -0.87 -20.04 -5.22
C SER A 193 -2.12 -20.51 -4.46
N GLY A 194 -2.46 -19.84 -3.35
CA GLY A 194 -3.47 -20.32 -2.39
C GLY A 194 -2.95 -21.38 -1.41
N SER A 195 -1.65 -21.71 -1.42
CA SER A 195 -1.09 -22.71 -0.51
C SER A 195 -0.90 -22.15 0.90
N VAL A 196 -1.31 -22.93 1.91
CA VAL A 196 -1.13 -22.59 3.34
C VAL A 196 -0.13 -23.54 3.97
N LEU A 197 0.84 -22.97 4.69
CA LEU A 197 1.74 -23.70 5.57
C LEU A 197 1.37 -23.41 7.03
N ARG A 198 1.49 -24.43 7.89
CA ARG A 198 1.41 -24.30 9.35
C ARG A 198 2.77 -24.68 9.92
N ILE A 199 3.38 -23.78 10.68
CA ILE A 199 4.69 -23.98 11.31
C ILE A 199 4.65 -23.55 12.78
N PRO A 200 5.52 -24.10 13.66
CA PRO A 200 5.74 -23.51 14.99
C PRO A 200 6.28 -22.08 14.87
N MET A 201 5.90 -21.21 15.83
CA MET A 201 6.35 -19.82 16.03
C MET A 201 7.33 -19.26 14.99
N LEU A 202 6.83 -18.42 14.07
CA LEU A 202 7.67 -17.71 13.13
C LEU A 202 8.18 -16.38 13.69
N ASN A 203 9.49 -16.20 13.76
CA ASN A 203 10.10 -14.87 13.69
C ASN A 203 10.50 -14.60 12.24
N TYR A 204 10.08 -13.46 11.67
CA TYR A 204 10.29 -13.13 10.26
C TYR A 204 10.76 -11.69 10.06
N GLU A 205 11.74 -11.53 9.17
CA GLU A 205 12.19 -10.22 8.73
C GLU A 205 11.28 -9.70 7.61
N ARG A 206 10.91 -8.42 7.71
CA ARG A 206 10.26 -7.66 6.64
C ARG A 206 11.34 -7.00 5.79
N GLN A 207 11.19 -7.04 4.48
CA GLN A 207 12.15 -6.47 3.53
C GLN A 207 11.45 -5.72 2.40
N LEU A 208 12.26 -4.97 1.66
CA LEU A 208 11.89 -4.28 0.44
C LEU A 208 12.18 -5.17 -0.78
N ALA A 209 11.18 -5.49 -1.59
CA ALA A 209 11.37 -6.26 -2.83
C ALA A 209 10.49 -5.74 -3.96
N ASP A 210 10.48 -6.37 -5.12
CA ASP A 210 9.64 -5.91 -6.23
C ASP A 210 8.15 -5.85 -5.83
N THR A 211 7.50 -6.91 -5.33
CA THR A 211 6.03 -6.95 -5.13
C THR A 211 5.48 -6.17 -3.93
N GLY A 212 6.31 -5.50 -3.11
CA GLY A 212 5.86 -4.79 -1.91
C GLY A 212 6.92 -4.72 -0.81
N VAL A 213 6.52 -4.21 0.36
CA VAL A 213 7.07 -4.75 1.61
C VAL A 213 6.66 -6.23 1.67
N GLN A 214 7.62 -7.14 1.81
CA GLN A 214 7.36 -8.59 1.86
C GLN A 214 8.20 -9.26 2.94
N MET A 215 7.90 -10.52 3.24
CA MET A 215 8.77 -11.36 4.06
C MET A 215 10.13 -11.60 3.38
N GLY A 216 11.20 -11.83 4.15
CA GLY A 216 12.56 -12.08 3.65
C GLY A 216 12.62 -13.09 2.50
N SER A 217 13.35 -12.78 1.42
CA SER A 217 13.35 -13.58 0.17
C SER A 217 13.81 -15.01 0.43
N TYR A 218 14.85 -15.15 1.24
CA TYR A 218 15.36 -16.43 1.73
C TYR A 218 14.29 -17.24 2.48
N MET A 219 13.50 -16.58 3.33
CA MET A 219 12.44 -17.20 4.11
C MET A 219 11.27 -17.65 3.23
N LEU A 220 10.84 -16.82 2.28
CA LEU A 220 9.83 -17.19 1.27
C LEU A 220 10.29 -18.41 0.46
N CYS A 221 11.53 -18.42 -0.03
CA CYS A 221 12.10 -19.55 -0.76
C CYS A 221 12.23 -20.83 0.08
N ASN A 222 12.58 -20.72 1.36
CA ASN A 222 12.66 -21.87 2.27
C ASN A 222 11.28 -22.49 2.55
N LEU A 223 10.24 -21.66 2.63
CA LEU A 223 8.87 -22.08 2.94
C LEU A 223 8.16 -22.66 1.71
N PHE A 224 8.18 -21.94 0.59
CA PHE A 224 7.37 -22.24 -0.61
C PHE A 224 8.21 -22.69 -1.83
N GLY A 225 9.51 -22.87 -1.66
CA GLY A 225 10.46 -23.20 -2.73
C GLY A 225 10.88 -21.98 -3.57
N ASN A 226 12.05 -22.09 -4.23
CA ASN A 226 12.66 -21.01 -5.01
C ASN A 226 11.77 -20.41 -6.12
N GLN A 227 10.73 -21.13 -6.56
CA GLN A 227 9.78 -20.69 -7.58
C GLN A 227 8.82 -19.59 -7.10
N VAL A 228 8.65 -19.40 -5.78
CA VAL A 228 7.64 -18.50 -5.21
C VAL A 228 7.84 -17.03 -5.63
N LEU A 229 9.07 -16.54 -5.57
CA LEU A 229 9.40 -15.14 -5.88
C LEU A 229 9.21 -14.84 -7.38
N ALA A 230 9.55 -15.80 -8.24
CA ALA A 230 9.34 -15.69 -9.68
C ALA A 230 7.83 -15.62 -9.99
N ARG A 231 7.03 -16.54 -9.43
CA ARG A 231 5.57 -16.57 -9.60
C ARG A 231 4.88 -15.30 -9.09
N MET A 232 5.23 -14.84 -7.89
CA MET A 232 4.68 -13.60 -7.32
C MET A 232 4.96 -12.40 -8.24
N LYS A 233 6.21 -12.27 -8.70
CA LYS A 233 6.62 -11.19 -9.59
C LYS A 233 5.96 -11.24 -10.96
N GLU A 234 5.81 -12.44 -11.54
CA GLU A 234 5.14 -12.64 -12.82
C GLU A 234 3.66 -12.22 -12.74
N GLN A 235 2.92 -12.71 -11.73
CA GLN A 235 1.53 -12.35 -11.51
C GLN A 235 1.35 -10.85 -11.26
N TYR A 236 2.25 -10.25 -10.47
CA TYR A 236 2.24 -8.83 -10.18
C TYR A 236 2.51 -7.96 -11.43
N ASN A 237 3.48 -8.35 -12.25
CA ASN A 237 3.76 -7.67 -13.52
C ASN A 237 2.57 -7.77 -14.49
N ALA A 238 1.94 -8.95 -14.58
CA ALA A 238 0.76 -9.17 -15.41
C ALA A 238 -0.43 -8.30 -14.94
N PHE A 239 -0.70 -8.28 -13.63
CA PHE A 239 -1.72 -7.43 -13.03
C PHE A 239 -1.48 -5.94 -13.30
N LEU A 240 -0.25 -5.44 -13.14
CA LEU A 240 0.06 -4.05 -13.49
C LEU A 240 -0.11 -3.78 -15.00
N THR A 241 0.22 -4.73 -15.86
CA THR A 241 0.04 -4.59 -17.32
C THR A 241 -1.43 -4.48 -17.69
N GLU A 242 -2.30 -5.26 -17.04
CA GLU A 242 -3.76 -5.19 -17.24
C GLU A 242 -4.37 -3.90 -16.68
N GLN A 243 -3.93 -3.47 -15.48
CA GLN A 243 -4.49 -2.29 -14.82
C GLN A 243 -3.97 -0.95 -15.38
N THR A 244 -2.74 -0.89 -15.92
CA THR A 244 -2.14 0.39 -16.36
C THR A 244 -2.46 0.75 -17.81
N ASN A 245 -3.55 1.49 -17.99
CA ASN A 245 -3.74 2.29 -19.20
C ASN A 245 -2.62 3.35 -19.30
N GLU A 246 -2.05 3.58 -20.48
CA GLU A 246 -0.81 4.36 -20.71
C GLU A 246 -0.79 5.74 -20.02
N ILE A 247 -1.96 6.38 -19.92
CA ILE A 247 -2.15 7.70 -19.30
C ILE A 247 -1.74 7.71 -17.81
N TYR A 248 -2.08 6.66 -17.05
CA TYR A 248 -1.79 6.61 -15.62
C TYR A 248 -0.30 6.43 -15.30
N LYS A 249 0.49 5.85 -16.22
CA LYS A 249 1.95 5.74 -16.09
C LYS A 249 2.62 7.12 -15.93
N ARG A 250 2.04 8.19 -16.49
CA ARG A 250 2.51 9.58 -16.34
C ARG A 250 2.04 10.25 -15.04
N GLU A 251 0.79 10.06 -14.62
CA GLU A 251 0.25 10.74 -13.44
C GLU A 251 0.84 10.19 -12.13
N ILE A 252 1.04 8.87 -12.03
CA ILE A 252 1.74 8.28 -10.88
C ILE A 252 3.15 8.87 -10.72
N TRP A 253 3.83 9.20 -11.83
CA TRP A 253 5.14 9.88 -11.83
C TRP A 253 5.10 11.30 -11.23
N LYS A 254 4.01 12.05 -11.41
CA LYS A 254 3.81 13.36 -10.76
C LYS A 254 3.56 13.20 -9.26
N CYS A 255 2.85 12.15 -8.86
CA CYS A 255 2.64 11.83 -7.44
C CYS A 255 3.93 11.34 -6.75
N ILE A 256 4.85 10.72 -7.51
CA ILE A 256 6.21 10.43 -7.07
C ILE A 256 7.03 11.72 -6.87
N SER A 257 6.78 12.78 -7.65
CA SER A 257 7.37 14.11 -7.40
C SER A 257 6.91 14.70 -6.06
N PHE A 258 5.70 14.34 -5.61
CA PHE A 258 5.15 14.70 -4.30
C PHE A 258 5.93 14.09 -3.11
N LYS A 259 6.79 13.09 -3.34
CA LYS A 259 7.72 12.52 -2.35
C LYS A 259 8.76 13.54 -1.89
N VAL A 260 9.19 14.45 -2.78
CA VAL A 260 10.05 15.60 -2.41
C VAL A 260 9.30 16.55 -1.48
N LEU A 261 7.99 16.73 -1.72
CA LEU A 261 7.11 17.52 -0.86
C LEU A 261 6.91 16.85 0.51
N PHE A 262 6.61 15.54 0.54
CA PHE A 262 6.33 14.80 1.77
C PHE A 262 7.57 14.64 2.66
N THR A 263 8.76 14.49 2.06
CA THR A 263 10.04 14.48 2.80
C THR A 263 10.30 15.85 3.48
N HIS A 264 9.85 16.97 2.90
CA HIS A 264 9.88 18.28 3.58
C HIS A 264 8.71 18.47 4.56
N CYS A 265 7.55 17.85 4.33
CA CYS A 265 6.47 17.82 5.32
C CYS A 265 6.86 17.04 6.58
N LYS A 266 7.73 16.02 6.47
CA LYS A 266 8.35 15.34 7.61
C LYS A 266 9.10 16.34 8.50
N GLU A 267 10.04 17.10 7.95
CA GLU A 267 10.79 18.12 8.70
C GLU A 267 9.86 19.14 9.37
N LEU A 268 8.81 19.58 8.67
CA LEU A 268 7.83 20.52 9.22
C LEU A 268 6.94 19.91 10.32
N LEU A 269 6.63 18.60 10.26
CA LEU A 269 5.86 17.89 11.28
C LEU A 269 6.71 17.59 12.53
N GLU A 270 7.97 17.18 12.36
CA GLU A 270 8.94 17.02 13.44
C GLU A 270 9.17 18.35 14.17
N ILE A 271 9.40 19.43 13.42
CA ILE A 271 9.50 20.80 13.97
C ILE A 271 8.21 21.19 14.71
N TRP A 272 7.03 20.87 14.19
CA TRP A 272 5.74 21.20 14.84
C TRP A 272 5.49 20.38 16.12
N TYR A 273 5.95 19.13 16.17
CA TYR A 273 5.79 18.26 17.32
C TYR A 273 6.71 18.69 18.47
N ASP A 274 8.00 18.94 18.20
CA ASP A 274 8.94 19.50 19.19
C ASP A 274 8.51 20.89 19.69
N TYR A 275 7.99 21.71 18.79
CA TYR A 275 7.44 23.03 19.07
C TYR A 275 6.29 23.02 20.07
N LYS A 276 5.45 21.97 20.08
CA LYS A 276 4.31 21.86 21.00
C LYS A 276 4.73 21.44 22.42
N VAL A 277 5.94 20.89 22.58
CA VAL A 277 6.37 20.25 23.83
C VAL A 277 7.42 21.08 24.59
N GLN A 278 8.27 21.91 23.94
CA GLN A 278 9.56 22.26 24.56
C GLN A 278 10.03 23.73 24.79
N LYS A 279 9.85 24.75 23.92
CA LYS A 279 10.58 26.06 24.06
C LYS A 279 9.85 27.35 23.57
N PRO A 280 10.18 28.57 24.09
CA PRO A 280 9.53 29.84 23.74
C PRO A 280 10.01 30.48 22.41
N PHE A 281 9.17 31.35 21.84
CA PHE A 281 8.97 31.50 20.39
C PHE A 281 10.04 32.21 19.52
N LYS A 282 10.72 33.26 20.00
CA LYS A 282 11.23 34.32 19.08
C LYS A 282 12.43 33.95 18.19
N LYS A 283 13.25 32.94 18.54
CA LYS A 283 14.47 32.61 17.77
C LYS A 283 14.26 31.58 16.65
N ILE A 284 13.20 30.77 16.76
CA ILE A 284 12.90 29.68 15.82
C ILE A 284 12.03 30.17 14.66
N GLU A 285 11.13 31.13 14.90
CA GLU A 285 10.26 31.71 13.87
C GLU A 285 11.05 32.32 12.69
N SER A 286 12.19 32.95 12.96
CA SER A 286 13.08 33.48 11.92
C SER A 286 13.78 32.40 11.11
N GLN A 287 14.16 31.27 11.74
CA GLN A 287 14.78 30.13 11.06
C GLN A 287 13.77 29.42 10.15
N ILE A 288 12.54 29.17 10.63
CA ILE A 288 11.45 28.61 9.84
C ILE A 288 11.13 29.52 8.64
N LYS A 289 11.09 30.85 8.82
CA LYS A 289 10.88 31.80 7.72
C LYS A 289 11.97 31.75 6.64
N VAL A 290 13.23 31.51 7.03
CA VAL A 290 14.35 31.34 6.09
C VAL A 290 14.24 30.01 5.34
N GLN A 291 13.98 28.90 6.03
CA GLN A 291 13.80 27.59 5.41
C GLN A 291 12.61 27.56 4.43
N LEU A 292 11.46 28.14 4.81
CA LEU A 292 10.30 28.28 3.92
C LEU A 292 10.60 29.14 2.69
N HIS A 293 11.48 30.14 2.79
CA HIS A 293 11.89 30.95 1.63
C HIS A 293 12.82 30.15 0.70
N GLN A 294 13.76 29.39 1.24
CA GLN A 294 14.65 28.51 0.48
C GLN A 294 13.86 27.42 -0.25
N LEU A 295 12.89 26.79 0.42
CA LEU A 295 11.98 25.80 -0.16
C LEU A 295 11.16 26.39 -1.33
N LYS A 296 10.60 27.60 -1.17
CA LYS A 296 9.92 28.29 -2.28
C LYS A 296 10.83 28.50 -3.50
N SER A 297 12.10 28.84 -3.29
CA SER A 297 13.08 29.00 -4.36
C SER A 297 13.37 27.67 -5.09
N GLN A 298 13.57 26.60 -4.34
CA GLN A 298 13.80 25.26 -4.89
C GLN A 298 12.60 24.71 -5.69
N ILE A 299 11.37 24.95 -5.21
CA ILE A 299 10.14 24.57 -5.92
C ILE A 299 10.02 25.33 -7.26
N VAL A 300 10.33 26.64 -7.27
CA VAL A 300 10.33 27.45 -8.50
C VAL A 300 11.35 26.91 -9.50
N GLU A 301 12.57 26.58 -9.07
CA GLU A 301 13.61 26.07 -9.95
C GLU A 301 13.30 24.65 -10.47
N ALA A 302 12.78 23.75 -9.64
CA ALA A 302 12.32 22.43 -10.07
C ALA A 302 11.19 22.54 -11.12
N THR A 303 10.26 23.47 -10.92
CA THR A 303 9.19 23.77 -11.89
C THR A 303 9.75 24.32 -13.20
N ARG A 304 10.79 25.16 -13.15
CA ARG A 304 11.47 25.71 -14.33
C ARG A 304 12.15 24.61 -15.14
N VAL A 305 12.90 23.71 -14.49
CA VAL A 305 13.56 22.57 -15.14
C VAL A 305 12.54 21.61 -15.77
N TRP A 306 11.44 21.33 -15.06
CA TRP A 306 10.34 20.50 -15.59
C TRP A 306 9.73 21.07 -16.87
N ASN A 307 9.47 22.37 -16.93
CA ASN A 307 8.92 23.03 -18.12
C ASN A 307 9.90 22.99 -19.30
N ILE A 308 11.21 23.13 -19.06
CA ILE A 308 12.25 22.99 -20.09
C ILE A 308 12.25 21.56 -20.65
N MET A 309 12.28 20.53 -19.78
CA MET A 309 12.26 19.13 -20.20
C MET A 309 10.99 18.77 -20.98
N SER A 310 9.83 19.25 -20.51
CA SER A 310 8.53 19.02 -21.17
C SER A 310 8.50 19.62 -22.58
N ASN A 311 9.00 20.84 -22.76
CA ASN A 311 9.08 21.49 -24.07
C ASN A 311 10.07 20.78 -25.00
N MET A 312 11.24 20.36 -24.51
CA MET A 312 12.19 19.57 -25.31
C MET A 312 11.57 18.26 -25.81
N TYR A 313 10.82 17.56 -24.96
CA TYR A 313 10.13 16.32 -25.33
C TYR A 313 8.99 16.56 -26.33
N MET A 314 8.14 17.57 -26.14
CA MET A 314 7.07 17.90 -27.10
C MET A 314 7.63 18.30 -28.47
N ASN A 315 8.72 19.07 -28.52
CA ASN A 315 9.39 19.41 -29.77
C ASN A 315 9.96 18.15 -30.46
N SER A 316 10.51 17.20 -29.70
CA SER A 316 11.04 15.94 -30.27
C SER A 316 9.97 15.04 -30.92
N LEU A 317 8.73 15.10 -30.42
CA LEU A 317 7.59 14.40 -31.02
C LEU A 317 7.16 15.09 -32.32
N GLN A 318 7.09 16.42 -32.35
CA GLN A 318 6.74 17.17 -33.56
C GLN A 318 7.74 16.97 -34.71
N THR A 319 9.03 16.77 -34.40
CA THR A 319 10.05 16.43 -35.41
C THR A 319 9.99 14.98 -35.93
N HIS A 320 9.07 14.15 -35.43
CA HIS A 320 8.83 12.79 -35.91
C HIS A 320 7.49 12.62 -36.64
N GLU A 321 6.67 13.68 -36.74
CA GLU A 321 5.41 13.72 -37.51
C GLU A 321 5.55 14.51 -38.84
N GLN A 322 6.79 14.80 -39.27
CA GLN A 322 7.16 15.42 -40.55
C GLN A 322 8.01 14.48 -41.41
#